data_AF-A0A392N5V4-F1
#
_entry.id   AF-A0A392N5V4-F1
#
_cell.length_a   1.000
_cell.length_b   1.000
_cell.length_c   1.000
_cell.angle_alpha   90.00
_cell.angle_beta   90.00
_cell.angle_gamma   90.00
#
_symmetry.space_group_name_H-M   'P 1'
#
loop_
_entity.id
_entity.type
_entity.pdbx_description
1 polymer ?
#
loop_
_entity_poly.entity_id
_entity_poly.type
_entity_poly.pdbx_seq_one_letter_code
_entity_poly.pdbx_strand_id
1 'polypeptide(L)'
;VRRCALESLEKFFRSLKSSTVIKEASRLVLSELKRCIDLTMKLTAPRTVDACKDNRISKNEHLEVLHVLNVVNLVAPNLSPKIVPKVLSEVHKLFGSQIPALTRHALKTVEAIFETSRDRNIVLELGDIVVSLASFVSLGDKNPLDTVILAANVLKLAMDLLYTGQSSLWIKNLALVCQSMM
;
A
#
# COMPACT_ATOMS: atom_id res chain seq x y z
N VAL A 1 9.23 -10.81 -11.81
CA VAL A 1 10.22 -11.50 -10.94
C VAL A 1 9.95 -13.01 -10.96
N ARG A 2 10.99 -13.86 -11.03
CA ARG A 2 10.82 -15.32 -11.02
C ARG A 2 10.32 -15.78 -9.64
N ARG A 3 9.29 -16.63 -9.58
CA ARG A 3 8.67 -17.16 -8.35
C ARG A 3 9.69 -17.63 -7.30
N CYS A 4 10.76 -18.30 -7.75
CA CYS A 4 11.83 -18.80 -6.87
C CYS A 4 12.57 -17.69 -6.10
N ALA A 5 12.72 -16.49 -6.68
CA ALA A 5 13.39 -15.37 -6.01
C ALA A 5 12.52 -14.79 -4.89
N LEU A 6 11.21 -14.69 -5.13
CA LEU A 6 10.24 -14.24 -4.13
C LEU A 6 10.14 -15.24 -2.96
N GLU A 7 10.09 -16.54 -3.26
CA GLU A 7 10.07 -17.60 -2.23
C GLU A 7 11.38 -17.61 -1.41
N SER A 8 12.52 -17.38 -2.05
CA SER A 8 13.81 -17.28 -1.35
C SER A 8 13.86 -16.05 -0.43
N LEU A 9 13.33 -14.92 -0.91
CA LEU A 9 13.24 -13.69 -0.12
C LEU A 9 12.31 -13.88 1.09
N GLU A 10 11.17 -14.55 0.89
CA GLU A 10 10.26 -14.90 1.98
C GLU A 10 10.95 -15.72 3.07
N LYS A 11 11.63 -16.80 2.66
CA LYS A 11 12.36 -17.69 3.56
C LYS A 11 13.47 -16.94 4.29
N PHE A 12 14.16 -16.04 3.61
CA PHE A 12 15.16 -15.17 4.22
C PHE A 12 14.54 -14.28 5.29
N PHE A 13 13.45 -13.56 5.01
CA PHE A 13 12.81 -12.70 6.00
C PHE A 13 12.27 -13.48 7.21
N ARG A 14 11.70 -14.67 7.00
CA ARG A 14 11.21 -15.55 8.08
C ARG A 14 12.33 -16.13 8.94
N SER A 15 13.53 -16.30 8.39
CA SER A 15 14.68 -16.83 9.12
C SER A 15 15.36 -15.77 10.01
N LEU A 16 15.12 -14.48 9.76
CA LEU A 16 15.66 -13.41 10.58
C LEU A 16 15.09 -13.48 12.00
N LYS A 17 15.98 -13.62 13.00
CA LYS A 17 15.62 -13.62 14.43
C LYS A 17 16.09 -12.37 15.17
N SER A 18 17.14 -11.72 14.67
CA SER A 18 17.68 -10.50 15.28
C SER A 18 16.83 -9.29 14.92
N SER A 19 16.34 -8.57 15.93
CA SER A 19 15.57 -7.33 15.75
C SER A 19 16.34 -6.26 14.98
N THR A 20 17.67 -6.21 15.14
CA THR A 20 18.55 -5.28 14.43
C THR A 20 18.60 -5.63 12.94
N VAL A 21 18.77 -6.92 12.61
CA VAL A 21 18.81 -7.38 11.22
C VAL A 21 17.45 -7.22 10.56
N ILE A 22 16.34 -7.53 11.26
CA ILE A 22 14.97 -7.31 10.77
C ILE A 22 14.74 -5.83 10.45
N LYS A 23 15.15 -4.93 11.35
CA LYS A 23 15.01 -3.48 11.15
C LYS A 23 15.79 -3.01 9.92
N GLU A 24 17.00 -3.51 9.72
CA GLU A 24 17.85 -3.14 8.60
C GLU A 24 17.31 -3.66 7.26
N ALA A 25 16.92 -4.94 7.22
CA ALA A 25 16.27 -5.53 6.05
C ALA A 25 14.95 -4.80 5.70
N SER A 26 14.15 -4.44 6.71
CA SER A 26 12.93 -3.64 6.54
C SER A 26 13.24 -2.24 5.97
N ARG A 27 14.35 -1.63 6.40
CA ARG A 27 14.79 -0.33 5.89
C ARG A 27 15.17 -0.41 4.41
N LEU A 28 15.82 -1.49 3.97
CA LEU A 28 16.12 -1.71 2.56
C LEU A 28 14.84 -1.82 1.71
N VAL A 29 13.84 -2.57 2.19
CA VAL A 29 12.53 -2.66 1.53
C VAL A 29 11.87 -1.30 1.41
N LEU A 30 11.87 -0.50 2.49
CA LEU A 30 11.33 0.85 2.48
C LEU A 30 12.08 1.77 1.49
N SER A 31 13.41 1.72 1.48
CA SER A 31 14.23 2.53 0.57
C SER A 31 13.95 2.20 -0.89
N GLU A 32 13.83 0.91 -1.22
CA GLU A 32 13.53 0.47 -2.59
C GLU A 32 12.11 0.87 -3.01
N LEU A 33 11.13 0.72 -2.11
CA LEU A 33 9.76 1.19 -2.33
C LEU A 33 9.72 2.68 -2.63
N LYS A 34 10.37 3.51 -1.80
CA LYS A 34 10.48 4.96 -2.01
C LYS A 34 11.08 5.28 -3.36
N ARG A 35 12.22 4.65 -3.69
CA ARG A 35 12.92 4.85 -4.97
C ARG A 35 11.99 4.62 -6.16
N CYS A 36 11.28 3.48 -6.17
CA CYS A 36 10.40 3.13 -7.27
C CYS A 36 9.17 4.03 -7.37
N ILE A 37 8.55 4.39 -6.23
CA ILE A 37 7.38 5.27 -6.20
C ILE A 37 7.77 6.68 -6.66
N ASP A 38 8.83 7.27 -6.12
CA ASP A 38 9.28 8.62 -6.47
C ASP A 38 9.63 8.70 -7.96
N LEU A 39 10.27 7.67 -8.50
CA LEU A 39 10.61 7.61 -9.91
C LEU A 39 9.35 7.53 -10.78
N THR A 40 8.38 6.70 -10.40
CA THR A 40 7.10 6.59 -11.12
C THR A 40 6.31 7.91 -11.09
N MET A 41 6.23 8.56 -9.93
CA MET A 41 5.51 9.82 -9.77
C MET A 41 6.11 10.94 -10.63
N LYS A 42 7.44 11.03 -10.72
CA LYS A 42 8.14 11.98 -11.60
C LYS A 42 7.80 11.77 -13.07
N LEU A 43 7.64 10.52 -13.50
CA LEU A 43 7.34 10.18 -14.88
C LEU A 43 5.87 10.40 -15.25
N THR A 44 4.96 10.25 -14.28
CA THR A 44 3.51 10.45 -14.46
C THR A 44 3.05 11.89 -14.26
N ALA A 45 3.92 12.80 -13.82
CA ALA A 45 3.59 14.21 -13.70
C ALA A 45 3.22 14.79 -15.09
N PRO A 46 2.18 15.64 -15.20
CA PRO A 46 1.74 16.17 -16.48
C PRO A 46 2.88 16.96 -17.15
N ARG A 47 3.46 16.39 -18.19
CA ARG A 47 4.49 17.05 -19.00
C ARG A 47 3.82 17.96 -20.01
N THR A 48 4.34 19.17 -20.15
CA THR A 48 3.97 20.11 -21.21
C THR A 48 4.32 19.52 -22.58
N VAL A 49 3.28 19.24 -23.39
CA VAL A 49 3.12 19.05 -24.85
C VAL A 49 4.20 18.33 -25.71
N ASP A 50 5.48 18.18 -25.32
CA ASP A 50 6.57 17.85 -26.27
C ASP A 50 7.35 16.54 -25.97
N ALA A 51 6.70 15.43 -25.61
CA ALA A 51 7.42 14.18 -25.34
C ALA A 51 6.72 12.91 -25.86
N CYS A 52 6.54 12.80 -27.18
CA CYS A 52 5.91 11.66 -27.84
C CYS A 52 6.84 10.42 -28.01
N LYS A 53 7.91 10.25 -27.21
CA LYS A 53 8.82 9.08 -27.28
C LYS A 53 8.97 8.26 -25.99
N ASP A 54 8.24 8.58 -24.92
CA ASP A 54 8.51 8.09 -23.55
C ASP A 54 7.64 6.91 -23.06
N ASN A 55 6.81 6.34 -23.93
CA ASN A 55 5.82 5.33 -23.54
C ASN A 55 6.41 3.94 -23.17
N ARG A 56 7.64 3.63 -23.62
CA ARG A 56 8.31 2.36 -23.27
C ARG A 56 9.03 2.42 -21.92
N ILE A 57 9.56 3.60 -21.58
CA ILE A 57 10.24 3.89 -20.32
C ILE A 57 9.17 3.74 -19.23
N SER A 58 8.15 4.61 -19.21
CA SER A 58 7.04 4.57 -18.23
C SER A 58 6.46 3.17 -17.94
N LYS A 59 6.26 2.34 -18.97
CA LYS A 59 5.79 0.96 -18.83
C LYS A 59 6.73 0.08 -18.00
N ASN A 60 8.04 0.24 -18.13
CA ASN A 60 9.04 -0.51 -17.38
C ASN A 60 9.06 -0.11 -15.90
N GLU A 61 8.91 1.17 -15.58
CA GLU A 61 8.98 1.60 -14.16
C GLU A 61 7.69 1.33 -13.39
N HIS A 62 6.54 1.33 -14.07
CA HIS A 62 5.32 0.76 -13.48
C HIS A 62 5.50 -0.71 -13.10
N LEU A 63 6.19 -1.50 -13.93
CA LEU A 63 6.49 -2.89 -13.60
C LEU A 63 7.44 -2.99 -12.40
N GLU A 64 8.42 -2.09 -12.26
CA GLU A 64 9.28 -2.05 -11.06
C GLU A 64 8.48 -1.80 -9.79
N VAL A 65 7.58 -0.81 -9.77
CA VAL A 65 6.74 -0.56 -8.60
C VAL A 65 5.86 -1.76 -8.28
N LEU A 66 5.24 -2.38 -9.29
CA LEU A 66 4.43 -3.59 -9.10
C LEU A 66 5.26 -4.74 -8.49
N HIS A 67 6.50 -4.92 -8.95
CA HIS A 67 7.39 -5.93 -8.40
C HIS A 67 7.74 -5.65 -6.93
N VAL A 68 8.05 -4.39 -6.60
CA VAL A 68 8.38 -4.02 -5.21
C VAL A 68 7.17 -4.11 -4.30
N LEU A 69 5.98 -3.70 -4.74
CA LEU A 69 4.73 -3.91 -3.98
C LEU A 69 4.49 -5.40 -3.70
N ASN A 70 4.75 -6.26 -4.69
CA ASN A 70 4.62 -7.70 -4.49
C ASN A 70 5.65 -8.24 -3.48
N VAL A 71 6.86 -7.69 -3.45
CA VAL A 71 7.84 -7.98 -2.39
C VAL A 71 7.31 -7.54 -1.03
N VAL A 72 6.78 -6.32 -0.91
CA VAL A 72 6.21 -5.79 0.34
C VAL A 72 5.11 -6.71 0.87
N ASN A 73 4.17 -7.15 0.02
CA ASN A 73 3.10 -8.08 0.41
C ASN A 73 3.65 -9.35 1.06
N LEU A 74 4.73 -9.87 0.48
CA LEU A 74 5.38 -11.12 0.87
C LEU A 74 6.13 -10.99 2.21
N VAL A 75 6.77 -9.84 2.44
CA VAL A 75 7.60 -9.61 3.63
C VAL A 75 6.87 -8.86 4.74
N ALA A 76 5.67 -8.34 4.50
CA ALA A 76 4.87 -7.56 5.45
C ALA A 76 4.81 -8.18 6.86
N PRO A 77 4.55 -9.50 7.03
CA PRO A 77 4.50 -10.12 8.35
C PRO A 77 5.81 -10.00 9.14
N ASN A 78 6.95 -9.90 8.44
CA ASN A 78 8.30 -9.88 9.00
C ASN A 78 8.90 -8.46 9.05
N LEU A 79 8.19 -7.43 8.58
CA LEU A 79 8.69 -6.06 8.66
C LEU A 79 8.74 -5.58 10.10
N SER A 80 9.78 -4.80 10.44
CA SER A 80 9.90 -4.19 11.76
C SER A 80 8.69 -3.29 12.07
N PRO A 81 8.09 -3.36 13.27
CA PRO A 81 6.95 -2.51 13.64
C PRO A 81 7.20 -1.01 13.42
N LYS A 82 8.45 -0.55 13.60
CA LYS A 82 8.84 0.85 13.40
C LYS A 82 8.90 1.30 11.93
N ILE A 83 8.93 0.34 11.00
CA ILE A 83 9.03 0.58 9.56
C ILE A 83 7.66 0.44 8.89
N VAL A 84 6.76 -0.39 9.43
CA VAL A 84 5.42 -0.61 8.87
C VAL A 84 4.65 0.70 8.61
N PRO A 85 4.53 1.66 9.56
CA PRO A 85 3.84 2.93 9.29
C PRO A 85 4.46 3.73 8.14
N LYS A 86 5.78 3.66 7.98
CA LYS A 86 6.50 4.36 6.90
C LYS A 86 6.24 3.71 5.55
N VAL A 87 6.21 2.38 5.50
CA VAL A 87 5.85 1.64 4.28
C VAL A 87 4.42 1.98 3.88
N LEU A 88 3.50 1.97 4.85
CA LEU A 88 2.10 2.30 4.62
C LEU A 88 1.92 3.72 4.05
N SER A 89 2.62 4.71 4.62
CA SER A 89 2.62 6.09 4.11
C SER A 89 3.10 6.19 2.66
N GLU A 90 4.12 5.43 2.27
CA GLU A 90 4.59 5.43 0.88
C GLU A 90 3.59 4.76 -0.07
N VAL A 91 2.99 3.64 0.33
CA VAL A 91 1.96 2.95 -0.48
C VAL A 91 0.72 3.84 -0.65
N HIS A 92 0.32 4.59 0.39
CA HIS A 92 -0.83 5.48 0.34
C HIS A 92 -0.71 6.55 -0.77
N LYS A 93 0.51 7.02 -1.07
CA LYS A 93 0.75 7.95 -2.18
C LYS A 93 0.26 7.41 -3.53
N LEU A 94 0.19 6.09 -3.69
CA LEU A 94 -0.26 5.45 -4.94
C LEU A 94 -1.77 5.49 -5.15
N PHE A 95 -2.57 5.82 -4.13
CA PHE A 95 -4.03 5.86 -4.25
C PHE A 95 -4.50 6.96 -5.22
N GLY A 96 -3.70 8.03 -5.39
CA GLY A 96 -3.97 9.09 -6.36
C GLY A 96 -3.49 8.78 -7.78
N SER A 97 -2.92 7.60 -8.05
CA SER A 97 -2.41 7.29 -9.39
C SER A 97 -3.56 7.06 -10.38
N GLN A 98 -3.46 7.61 -11.59
CA GLN A 98 -4.41 7.35 -12.67
C GLN A 98 -4.22 5.96 -13.31
N ILE A 99 -3.46 5.07 -12.66
CA ILE A 99 -3.07 3.77 -13.19
C ILE A 99 -3.81 2.68 -12.41
N PRO A 100 -4.89 2.09 -12.96
CA PRO A 100 -5.76 1.18 -12.22
C PRO A 100 -5.02 -0.04 -11.65
N ALA A 101 -4.07 -0.59 -12.41
CA ALA A 101 -3.28 -1.74 -11.98
C ALA A 101 -2.41 -1.44 -10.76
N LEU A 102 -1.92 -0.20 -10.64
CA LEU A 102 -1.08 0.25 -9.54
C LEU A 102 -1.92 0.48 -8.28
N THR A 103 -3.07 1.14 -8.43
CA THR A 103 -4.04 1.33 -7.34
C THR A 103 -4.48 -0.01 -6.75
N ARG A 104 -4.84 -0.99 -7.59
CA ARG A 104 -5.22 -2.32 -7.11
C ARG A 104 -4.10 -3.03 -6.35
N HIS A 105 -2.85 -2.93 -6.79
CA HIS A 105 -1.73 -3.53 -6.06
C HIS A 105 -1.44 -2.79 -4.75
N ALA A 106 -1.54 -1.45 -4.74
CA ALA A 106 -1.41 -0.67 -3.53
C ALA A 106 -2.47 -1.08 -2.49
N LEU A 107 -3.73 -1.26 -2.91
CA LEU A 107 -4.80 -1.76 -2.02
C LEU A 107 -4.46 -3.12 -1.42
N LYS A 108 -3.98 -4.08 -2.22
CA LYS A 108 -3.52 -5.39 -1.71
C LYS A 108 -2.37 -5.28 -0.72
N THR A 109 -1.46 -4.34 -0.94
CA THR A 109 -0.35 -4.09 -0.02
C THR A 109 -0.84 -3.50 1.30
N VAL A 110 -1.79 -2.57 1.25
CA VAL A 110 -2.43 -2.04 2.46
C VAL A 110 -3.19 -3.13 3.21
N GLU A 111 -3.94 -3.99 2.50
CA GLU A 111 -4.63 -5.15 3.08
C GLU A 111 -3.66 -6.05 3.86
N ALA A 112 -2.57 -6.49 3.22
CA ALA A 112 -1.56 -7.34 3.85
C ALA A 112 -0.90 -6.68 5.08
N ILE A 113 -0.67 -5.36 5.03
CA ILE A 113 -0.15 -4.60 6.17
C ILE A 113 -1.17 -4.56 7.32
N PHE A 114 -2.46 -4.36 7.03
CA PHE A 114 -3.49 -4.29 8.07
C PHE A 114 -3.71 -5.63 8.75
N GLU A 115 -3.79 -6.73 7.99
CA GLU A 115 -3.89 -8.08 8.54
C GLU A 115 -2.73 -8.38 9.50
N THR A 116 -1.50 -8.11 9.06
CA THR A 116 -0.31 -8.36 9.88
C THR A 116 -0.16 -7.41 11.07
N SER A 117 -0.65 -6.18 10.95
CA SER A 117 -0.61 -5.18 12.03
C SER A 117 -1.60 -5.50 13.13
N ARG A 118 -2.77 -6.05 12.78
CA ARG A 118 -3.78 -6.54 13.72
C ARG A 118 -3.21 -7.61 14.64
N ASP A 119 -2.53 -8.61 14.07
CA ASP A 119 -1.93 -9.72 14.84
C ASP A 119 -0.80 -9.27 15.77
N ARG A 120 -0.17 -8.13 15.44
CA ARG A 120 1.02 -7.62 16.13
C ARG A 120 0.77 -6.39 16.98
N ASN A 121 -0.48 -5.93 17.11
CA ASN A 121 -0.88 -4.72 17.83
C ASN A 121 -0.06 -3.48 17.44
N ILE A 122 0.19 -3.29 16.15
CA ILE A 122 0.92 -2.11 15.65
C ILE A 122 -0.07 -0.94 15.56
N VAL A 123 0.24 0.17 16.23
CA VAL A 123 -0.53 1.42 16.10
C VAL A 123 -0.16 2.10 14.78
N LEU A 124 -1.16 2.35 13.94
CA LEU A 124 -1.03 2.99 12.63
C LEU A 124 -1.85 4.28 12.60
N GLU A 125 -1.35 5.32 11.94
CA GLU A 125 -2.13 6.53 11.66
C GLU A 125 -2.96 6.29 10.39
N LEU A 126 -4.25 6.00 10.54
CA LEU A 126 -5.11 5.55 9.43
C LEU A 126 -6.06 6.62 8.89
N GLY A 127 -6.09 7.82 9.48
CA GLY A 127 -7.09 8.85 9.15
C GLY A 127 -7.18 9.17 7.66
N ASP A 128 -6.06 9.58 7.04
CA ASP A 128 -6.04 9.97 5.62
C ASP A 128 -6.29 8.78 4.67
N ILE A 129 -5.88 7.58 5.10
CA ILE A 129 -6.11 6.34 4.35
C ILE A 129 -7.60 6.00 4.35
N VAL A 130 -8.27 6.09 5.50
CA VAL A 130 -9.72 5.87 5.63
C VAL A 130 -10.49 6.86 4.75
N VAL A 131 -10.12 8.14 4.76
CA VAL A 131 -10.73 9.15 3.89
C VAL A 131 -10.54 8.81 2.42
N SER A 132 -9.33 8.41 2.03
CA SER A 132 -9.00 8.06 0.63
C SER A 132 -9.76 6.81 0.17
N LEU A 133 -9.87 5.79 1.03
CA LEU A 133 -10.62 4.57 0.76
C LEU A 133 -12.12 4.82 0.66
N ALA A 134 -12.70 5.59 1.59
CA ALA A 134 -14.11 5.97 1.53
C ALA A 134 -14.43 6.75 0.24
N SER A 135 -13.56 7.69 -0.14
CA SER A 135 -13.70 8.39 -1.43
C SER A 135 -13.60 7.44 -2.62
N PHE A 136 -12.71 6.45 -2.58
CA PHE A 136 -12.56 5.47 -3.67
C PHE A 136 -13.82 4.60 -3.82
N VAL A 137 -14.37 4.12 -2.70
CA VAL A 137 -15.60 3.31 -2.69
C VAL A 137 -16.81 4.12 -3.18
N SER A 138 -16.95 5.37 -2.73
CA SER A 138 -18.04 6.26 -3.15
C SER A 138 -18.00 6.57 -4.66
N LEU A 139 -16.81 6.60 -5.27
CA LEU A 139 -16.63 6.79 -6.71
C LEU A 139 -16.68 5.47 -7.50
N GLY A 140 -17.29 4.42 -6.92
CA GLY A 140 -17.24 3.04 -7.40
C GLY A 140 -17.61 2.85 -8.86
N ASP A 141 -18.57 3.62 -9.39
CA ASP A 141 -19.03 3.56 -10.79
C ASP A 141 -17.93 3.81 -11.83
N LYS A 142 -16.81 4.42 -11.42
CA LYS A 142 -15.67 4.73 -12.30
C LYS A 142 -14.57 3.67 -12.28
N ASN A 143 -14.71 2.64 -11.44
CA ASN A 143 -13.67 1.66 -11.17
C ASN A 143 -14.16 0.22 -11.42
N PRO A 144 -13.25 -0.73 -11.73
CA PRO A 144 -13.62 -2.15 -11.78
C PRO A 144 -14.21 -2.61 -10.45
N LEU A 145 -15.35 -3.30 -10.49
CA LEU A 145 -16.10 -3.75 -9.31
C LEU A 145 -15.25 -4.56 -8.33
N ASP A 146 -14.37 -5.42 -8.84
CA ASP A 146 -13.46 -6.22 -8.00
C ASP A 146 -12.49 -5.36 -7.18
N THR A 147 -12.08 -4.21 -7.73
CA THR A 147 -11.19 -3.25 -7.07
C THR A 147 -11.94 -2.40 -6.06
N VAL A 148 -13.20 -2.06 -6.33
CA VAL A 148 -14.10 -1.38 -5.37
C VAL A 148 -14.38 -2.29 -4.17
N ILE A 149 -14.68 -3.57 -4.40
CA ILE A 149 -14.88 -4.56 -3.33
C ILE A 149 -13.61 -4.70 -2.48
N LEU A 150 -12.44 -4.77 -3.12
CA LEU A 150 -11.16 -4.80 -2.41
C LEU A 150 -10.97 -3.54 -1.55
N ALA A 151 -11.24 -2.34 -2.09
CA ALA A 151 -11.14 -1.10 -1.32
C ALA A 151 -12.11 -1.07 -0.12
N ALA A 152 -13.34 -1.55 -0.29
CA ALA A 152 -14.32 -1.66 0.78
C ALA A 152 -13.87 -2.64 1.88
N ASN A 153 -13.26 -3.77 1.51
CA ASN A 153 -12.66 -4.70 2.47
C ASN A 153 -11.51 -4.07 3.25
N VAL A 154 -10.61 -3.36 2.56
CA VAL A 154 -9.50 -2.63 3.20
C VAL A 154 -10.03 -1.53 4.12
N LEU A 155 -11.10 -0.82 3.73
CA LEU A 155 -11.76 0.19 4.55
C LEU A 155 -12.34 -0.41 5.83
N LYS A 156 -13.00 -1.56 5.73
CA LYS A 156 -13.48 -2.31 6.88
C LYS A 156 -12.33 -2.68 7.84
N LEU A 157 -11.24 -3.24 7.32
CA LEU A 157 -10.06 -3.57 8.14
C LEU A 157 -9.47 -2.34 8.83
N ALA A 158 -9.41 -1.19 8.15
CA ALA A 158 -8.97 0.06 8.74
C ALA A 158 -9.86 0.50 9.91
N MET A 159 -11.19 0.40 9.73
CA MET A 159 -12.15 0.73 10.80
C MET A 159 -12.04 -0.23 11.98
N ASP A 160 -11.80 -1.52 11.76
CA ASP A 160 -11.56 -2.50 12.83
C ASP A 160 -10.28 -2.16 13.63
N LEU A 161 -9.20 -1.76 12.95
CA LEU A 161 -7.97 -1.29 13.58
C LEU A 161 -8.17 0.01 14.38
N LEU A 162 -8.93 0.97 13.84
CA LEU A 162 -9.28 2.20 14.57
C LEU A 162 -10.15 1.90 15.79
N TYR A 163 -11.10 0.98 15.69
CA TYR A 163 -11.96 0.60 16.81
C TYR A 163 -11.15 0.06 17.99
N THR A 164 -10.15 -0.77 17.70
CA THR A 164 -9.31 -1.43 18.72
C THR A 164 -8.21 -0.54 19.31
N GLY A 165 -7.66 0.40 18.52
CA GLY A 165 -6.49 1.19 18.93
C GLY A 165 -6.67 2.72 18.98
N GLN A 166 -7.69 3.28 18.32
CA GLN A 166 -7.86 4.71 18.09
C GLN A 166 -9.34 5.11 18.01
N SER A 167 -10.10 4.89 19.10
CA SER A 167 -11.55 5.07 19.12
C SER A 167 -12.04 6.47 18.72
N SER A 168 -11.28 7.52 19.03
CA SER A 168 -11.62 8.90 18.61
C SER A 168 -11.60 9.06 17.08
N LEU A 169 -10.62 8.46 16.40
CA LEU A 169 -10.54 8.45 14.95
C LEU A 169 -11.59 7.52 14.33
N TRP A 170 -11.95 6.43 15.00
CA TRP A 170 -13.07 5.58 14.58
C TRP A 170 -14.38 6.37 14.55
N ILE A 171 -14.73 7.05 15.64
CA ILE A 171 -15.96 7.86 15.75
C ILE A 171 -15.96 8.97 14.68
N LYS A 172 -14.83 9.68 14.53
CA LYS A 172 -14.69 10.78 13.56
C LYS A 172 -14.98 10.32 12.12
N ASN A 173 -14.57 9.11 11.75
CA ASN A 173 -14.69 8.63 10.37
C ASN A 173 -15.96 7.79 10.11
N LEU A 174 -16.71 7.39 11.16
CA LEU A 174 -17.86 6.49 11.02
C LEU A 174 -18.90 7.01 10.03
N ALA A 175 -19.31 8.28 10.17
CA ALA A 175 -20.31 8.89 9.29
C ALA A 175 -19.86 8.91 7.82
N LEU A 176 -18.59 9.25 7.57
CA LEU A 176 -18.00 9.26 6.23
C LEU A 176 -18.03 7.87 5.59
N VAL A 177 -17.65 6.83 6.35
CA VAL A 177 -17.64 5.46 5.85
C VAL A 177 -19.06 4.98 5.53
N CYS A 178 -20.03 5.22 6.40
CA CYS A 178 -21.42 4.86 6.13
C CYS A 178 -21.95 5.56 4.87
N GLN A 179 -21.62 6.84 4.66
CA GLN A 179 -22.00 7.57 3.45
C GLN A 179 -21.35 7.02 2.18
N SER A 180 -20.11 6.54 2.26
CA SER A 180 -19.42 5.99 1.08
C SER A 180 -20.00 4.67 0.57
N MET A 181 -20.81 3.98 1.38
CA MET A 181 -21.38 2.67 1.07
C MET A 181 -22.86 2.73 0.63
N MET A 182 -23.46 3.93 0.62
CA MET A 182 -24.82 4.18 0.14
C MET A 182 -24.81 4.62 -1.31
#